data_AF-A0A6L3F8X0-F1
#
_entry.id   AF-A0A6L3F8X0-F1
#
_cell.length_a   1.000
_cell.length_b   1.000
_cell.length_c   1.000
_cell.angle_alpha   90.00
_cell.angle_beta   90.00
_cell.angle_gamma   90.00
#
_symmetry.space_group_name_H-M   'P 1'
#
loop_
_entity.id
_entity.type
_entity.pdbx_description
1 polymer ?
#
loop_
_entity_poly.entity_id
_entity_poly.type
_entity_poly.pdbx_seq_one_letter_code
_entity_poly.pdbx_strand_id
1 'polypeptide(L)' 'MVSNAITVWNTVYMQAAIDELVRKGESIEDSELVHLSPIRFQHINRYGRFRFDIGDDVASSGLRPLRSD' A
#
# COMPACT_ATOMS: atom_id res chain seq x y z
N MET A 1 9.16 -0.32 -16.15
CA MET A 1 9.96 0.44 -15.17
C MET A 1 9.48 0.11 -13.75
N VAL A 2 10.39 -0.10 -12.81
CA VAL A 2 10.11 -0.47 -11.40
C VAL A 2 9.21 0.56 -10.70
N SER A 3 9.28 1.84 -11.10
CA SER A 3 8.42 2.91 -10.58
C SER A 3 6.94 2.63 -10.73
N ASN A 4 6.49 2.05 -11.85
CA ASN A 4 5.07 1.81 -12.10
C ASN A 4 4.53 0.74 -11.16
N ALA A 5 5.31 -0.31 -10.90
CA ALA A 5 4.94 -1.34 -9.94
C ALA A 5 4.83 -0.77 -8.52
N ILE A 6 5.76 0.12 -8.14
CA ILE A 6 5.72 0.82 -6.85
C ILE A 6 4.48 1.72 -6.74
N THR A 7 4.18 2.51 -7.77
CA THR A 7 2.99 3.38 -7.79
C THR A 7 1.73 2.56 -7.61
N VAL A 8 1.54 1.49 -8.39
CA VAL A 8 0.36 0.63 -8.30
C VAL A 8 0.24 0.00 -6.91
N TRP A 9 1.34 -0.55 -6.39
CA TRP A 9 1.35 -1.15 -5.06
C TRP A 9 0.97 -0.14 -3.97
N ASN A 10 1.60 1.03 -3.97
CA ASN A 10 1.31 2.08 -3.00
C ASN A 10 -0.15 2.53 -3.07
N THR A 11 -0.69 2.75 -4.28
CA THR A 11 -2.09 3.16 -4.43
C THR A 11 -3.06 2.11 -3.90
N VAL A 12 -2.86 0.83 -4.25
CA VAL A 12 -3.76 -0.25 -3.82
C VAL A 12 -3.72 -0.44 -2.30
N TYR A 13 -2.55 -0.42 -1.68
CA TYR A 13 -2.44 -0.56 -0.22
C TYR A 13 -2.93 0.67 0.55
N MET A 14 -2.72 1.88 0.02
CA MET A 14 -3.29 3.09 0.63
C MET A 14 -4.83 3.04 0.62
N GLN A 15 -5.44 2.59 -0.48
CA GLN A 15 -6.90 2.40 -0.54
C GLN A 15 -7.37 1.38 0.49
N ALA A 16 -6.71 0.22 0.57
CA ALA A 16 -7.07 -0.81 1.55
C ALA A 16 -6.97 -0.29 2.99
N ALA A 17 -5.97 0.55 3.29
CA ALA A 17 -5.81 1.17 4.61
C ALA A 17 -6.93 2.18 4.91
N ILE A 18 -7.27 3.04 3.94
CA ILE A 18 -8.40 3.97 4.06
C ILE A 18 -9.70 3.21 4.32
N ASP A 19 -9.97 2.14 3.57
CA ASP A 19 -11.16 1.31 3.73
C ASP A 19 -11.23 0.66 5.13
N GLU A 20 -10.07 0.28 5.71
CA GLU A 20 -10.01 -0.24 7.08
C GLU A 20 -10.27 0.85 8.12
N LEU A 21 -9.73 2.06 7.95
CA LEU A 21 -9.94 3.19 8.85
C LEU A 21 -11.41 3.64 8.85
N VAL A 22 -12.03 3.76 7.67
CA VAL A 22 -13.46 4.05 7.54
C VAL A 22 -14.30 2.97 8.22
N ARG A 23 -13.93 1.69 8.09
CA ARG A 23 -14.61 0.58 8.77
C ARG A 23 -14.48 0.65 10.30
N LYS A 24 -13.37 1.18 10.81
CA LYS A 24 -13.17 1.44 12.24
C LYS A 24 -13.93 2.66 12.76
N GLY A 25 -14.60 3.41 11.88
CA GLY A 25 -15.40 4.59 12.21
C GLY A 25 -14.63 5.91 12.15
N GLU A 26 -13.42 5.91 11.58
CA GLU A 26 -12.72 7.17 11.30
C GLU A 26 -13.35 7.89 10.10
N SER A 27 -13.61 9.19 10.26
CA SER A 27 -14.04 10.05 9.17
C SER A 27 -12.80 10.58 8.46
N ILE A 28 -12.64 10.21 7.19
CA ILE A 28 -11.56 10.71 6.33
C ILE A 28 -12.21 11.61 5.29
N GLU A 29 -11.74 12.86 5.21
CA GLU A 29 -12.27 13.81 4.24
C GLU A 29 -11.57 13.62 2.88
N ASP A 30 -12.32 13.69 1.78
CA ASP A 30 -11.75 13.56 0.42
C ASP A 30 -10.63 14.60 0.15
N SER A 31 -10.70 15.76 0.80
CA SER A 31 -9.66 16.79 0.73
C SER A 31 -8.30 16.34 1.28
N GLU A 32 -8.29 15.43 2.25
CA GLU A 32 -7.05 14.86 2.82
C GLU A 32 -6.42 13.85 1.86
N LEU A 33 -7.25 13.12 1.10
CA LEU A 33 -6.81 12.12 0.12
C LEU A 33 -6.01 12.76 -1.03
N VAL A 34 -6.33 14.01 -1.40
CA VAL A 34 -5.63 14.75 -2.47
C VAL A 34 -4.15 14.99 -2.12
N HIS A 35 -3.79 14.95 -0.85
CA HIS A 35 -2.40 15.11 -0.39
C HIS A 35 -1.60 13.80 -0.39
N LEU A 36 -2.24 12.64 -0.61
CA LEU A 36 -1.55 11.36 -0.68
C LEU A 36 -0.80 11.22 -2.00
N SER A 37 0.54 11.14 -1.92
CA SER A 37 1.35 10.82 -3.07
C SER A 37 1.60 9.29 -3.14
N PRO A 38 1.23 8.62 -4.25
CA PRO A 38 1.56 7.21 -4.48
C PRO A 38 3.07 6.98 -4.70
N ILE A 39 3.83 8.07 -4.73
CA ILE A 39 5.18 8.17 -5.25
C ILE A 39 6.17 8.61 -4.15
N ARG A 40 5.88 8.27 -2.89
CA ARG A 40 6.85 8.48 -1.79
C ARG A 40 7.89 7.38 -1.79
N PHE A 41 8.98 7.56 -2.52
CA PHE A 41 10.05 6.55 -2.67
C PHE A 41 11.38 6.92 -2.05
N GLN A 42 11.47 7.98 -1.23
CA GLN A 42 12.74 8.35 -0.59
C GLN A 42 13.35 7.20 0.21
N HIS A 43 12.53 6.26 0.70
CA HIS A 43 12.95 5.08 1.46
C HIS A 43 13.10 3.79 0.61
N ILE A 44 12.83 3.82 -0.71
CA ILE A 44 12.92 2.64 -1.57
C ILE A 44 14.25 2.65 -2.32
N ASN A 45 15.17 1.76 -1.92
CA ASN A 45 16.41 1.57 -2.66
C ASN A 45 16.14 0.88 -4.00
N ARG A 46 16.15 1.64 -5.10
CA ARG A 46 15.92 1.10 -6.46
C ARG A 46 17.04 0.19 -6.95
N TYR A 47 18.22 0.25 -6.33
CA TYR A 47 19.40 -0.53 -6.69
C TYR A 47 19.64 -1.62 -5.66
N GLY A 48 19.16 -2.83 -5.94
CA GLY A 48 19.31 -3.99 -5.06
C GLY A 48 18.76 -5.26 -5.68
N ARG A 49 19.17 -6.42 -5.16
CA ARG A 49 18.50 -7.69 -5.44
C ARG A 49 17.41 -7.89 -4.41
N PHE A 50 16.18 -7.96 -4.87
CA PHE A 50 15.03 -8.29 -4.04
C PHE A 50 14.70 -9.77 -4.19
N ARG A 51 14.51 -10.46 -3.06
CA ARG A 51 13.93 -11.80 -3.02
C ARG A 51 12.60 -11.67 -2.30
N PHE A 52 11.52 -12.02 -2.99
CA PHE A 52 10.19 -12.04 -2.41
C PHE A 52 9.83 -13.48 -2.13
N ASP A 53 9.60 -13.80 -0.86
CA ASP A 53 8.98 -15.07 -0.48
C ASP A 53 7.47 -14.83 -0.44
N ILE A 54 6.77 -15.35 -1.43
CA ILE A 54 5.32 -15.21 -1.52
C ILE A 54 4.74 -16.37 -0.71
N GLY A 55 4.42 -16.10 0.55
CA GLY A 55 3.73 -17.06 1.41
C GLY A 55 2.28 -17.26 0.97
N ASP A 56 1.64 -18.28 1.54
CA ASP A 56 0.22 -18.61 1.30
C ASP A 56 -0.74 -17.49 1.74
N ASP A 57 -0.25 -16.51 2.52
CA ASP A 57 -1.00 -15.36 3.05
C ASP A 57 -1.44 -14.36 1.98
N VAL A 58 -0.78 -14.32 0.82
CA VAL A 58 -1.19 -13.49 -0.33
C VAL A 58 -2.25 -14.18 -1.18
N ALA A 59 -2.37 -15.51 -1.09
CA ALA A 59 -3.10 -16.34 -2.05
C ALA A 59 -4.63 -16.24 -1.95
N SER A 60 -5.20 -15.86 -0.80
CA SER A 60 -6.66 -15.86 -0.62
C SER A 60 -7.35 -14.52 -0.92
N SER A 61 -6.65 -13.39 -0.77
CA SER A 61 -7.23 -12.03 -0.92
C SER A 61 -6.51 -11.19 -1.98
N GLY A 62 -5.36 -11.64 -2.49
CA GLY A 62 -4.52 -10.88 -3.43
C GLY A 62 -3.69 -9.76 -2.80
N LEU A 63 -3.92 -9.43 -1.51
CA LEU A 63 -3.17 -8.43 -0.75
C LEU A 63 -2.68 -9.04 0.56
N ARG A 64 -1.44 -8.70 0.95
CA ARG A 64 -0.90 -9.01 2.27
C ARG A 64 -1.78 -8.28 3.32
N PRO A 65 -2.13 -8.94 4.45
CA PRO A 65 -2.87 -8.30 5.52
C PRO A 65 -2.19 -7.00 5.99
N LEU A 66 -3.00 -5.98 6.29
CA LEU A 66 -2.52 -4.77 6.94
C LEU A 66 -2.02 -5.10 8.34
N ARG A 67 -1.00 -4.38 8.80
CA ARG A 67 -0.51 -4.55 10.18
C ARG A 67 -1.56 -4.01 11.14
N SER A 68 -2.05 -4.86 12.02
CA SER A 68 -2.81 -4.45 13.20
C SER A 68 -1.81 -4.14 14.33
N ASP A 69 -2.01 -3.02 15.03
CA ASP A 69 -1.35 -2.75 16.32
C ASP A 69 -2.00 -3.55 17.46
#